data_AF-A0A938S9U7-F1
#
_entry.id   AF-A0A938S9U7-F1
#
_cell.length_a   1.000
_cell.length_b   1.000
_cell.length_c   1.000
_cell.angle_alpha   90.00
_cell.angle_beta   90.00
_cell.angle_gamma   90.00
#
_symmetry.space_group_name_H-M   'P 1'
#
loop_
_entity.id
_entity.type
_entity.pdbx_description
1 polymer ?
#
loop_
_entity_poly.entity_id
_entity_poly.type
_entity_poly.pdbx_seq_one_letter_code
_entity_poly.pdbx_strand_id
1 'polypeptide(L)'
;MSEIAVRLTELSEQCWTRGRVLPSLAMKKLFETPGEAYHAWNAALPSYVAPHAEMARPFETADDLRAAFRRAIEIREALRAEMIALQEEMDWLVYEAYGLADFGLGILDFGLDKADSALDREDRPFRLWAKADGNYEKAVLLIPAAWSPQKRRLWETRLAAIRDNEHIRRIEQPVYKRRWDEQWKVGGRWQCGEPAYDAEFLDAFSWWLSEKAEWWLETQKSGGPVTLDDWTAALWADSRVQAAWAVAAEARQRLEQWKKGPDRSERVIASPDAMTGALRTGDAMTGALQAGALRTSFAKFLKALVKDQSVPADIPWAVPWAELEKTMKVPASVKRLRGKLNVPRERFRTTTAMQYVGAGRKL
;
A
#
# COMPACT_ATOMS: atom_id res chain seq x y z
N MET A 1 15.41 -33.58 -16.76
CA MET A 1 14.91 -32.98 -15.51
C MET A 1 13.74 -33.82 -15.04
N SER A 2 13.57 -34.06 -13.73
CA SER A 2 12.36 -34.74 -13.23
C SER A 2 11.13 -33.91 -13.56
N GLU A 3 9.97 -34.56 -13.72
CA GLU A 3 8.68 -33.90 -13.99
C GLU A 3 8.36 -32.82 -12.94
N ILE A 4 8.63 -33.13 -11.66
CA ILE A 4 8.51 -32.20 -10.53
C ILE A 4 9.38 -30.94 -10.73
N ALA A 5 10.62 -31.07 -11.19
CA ALA A 5 11.51 -29.92 -11.39
C ALA A 5 11.03 -29.00 -12.53
N VAL A 6 10.49 -29.58 -13.60
CA VAL A 6 9.88 -28.81 -14.69
C VAL A 6 8.67 -28.04 -14.16
N ARG A 7 7.78 -28.70 -13.43
CA ARG A 7 6.58 -28.07 -12.89
C ARG A 7 6.88 -26.95 -11.88
N LEU A 8 7.86 -27.16 -11.00
CA LEU A 8 8.33 -26.12 -10.06
C LEU A 8 8.84 -24.88 -10.80
N THR A 9 9.55 -25.08 -11.91
CA THR A 9 10.06 -23.98 -12.74
C THR A 9 8.89 -23.18 -13.34
N GLU A 10 7.91 -23.87 -13.94
CA GLU A 10 6.72 -23.23 -14.52
C GLU A 10 5.92 -22.41 -13.49
N LEU A 11 5.66 -22.98 -12.31
CA LEU A 11 4.92 -22.28 -11.25
C LEU A 11 5.69 -21.06 -10.73
N SER A 12 7.02 -21.18 -10.62
CA SER A 12 7.89 -20.08 -10.19
C SER A 12 7.89 -18.94 -11.19
N GLU A 13 8.02 -19.23 -12.49
CA GLU A 13 7.95 -18.24 -13.56
C GLU A 13 6.59 -17.53 -13.61
N GLN A 14 5.51 -18.30 -13.42
CA GLN A 14 4.16 -17.77 -13.34
C GLN A 14 3.96 -16.82 -12.14
N CYS A 15 4.50 -17.18 -10.98
CA CYS A 15 4.40 -16.36 -9.77
C CYS A 15 5.25 -15.09 -9.91
N TRP A 16 6.46 -15.23 -10.44
CA TRP A 16 7.36 -14.11 -10.72
C TRP A 16 6.74 -13.10 -11.69
N THR A 17 6.14 -13.59 -12.78
CA THR A 17 5.49 -12.74 -13.80
C THR A 17 4.38 -11.89 -13.20
N ARG A 18 3.53 -12.46 -12.33
CA ARG A 18 2.49 -11.71 -11.60
C ARG A 18 3.09 -10.67 -10.65
N GLY A 19 4.14 -11.07 -9.92
CA GLY A 19 4.86 -10.18 -9.02
C GLY A 19 5.46 -8.96 -9.72
N ARG A 20 5.88 -9.10 -10.98
CA ARG A 20 6.41 -7.99 -11.79
C ARG A 20 5.37 -6.94 -12.18
N VAL A 21 4.08 -7.26 -12.10
CA VAL A 21 3.01 -6.30 -12.38
C VAL A 21 2.79 -5.37 -11.19
N LEU A 22 2.99 -5.84 -9.95
CA LEU A 22 2.69 -5.10 -8.73
C LEU A 22 3.30 -3.68 -8.64
N PRO A 23 4.57 -3.43 -9.06
CA PRO A 23 5.13 -2.08 -9.05
C PRO A 23 4.39 -1.07 -9.94
N SER A 24 3.76 -1.53 -11.03
CA SER A 24 2.94 -0.69 -11.92
C SER A 24 1.57 -0.33 -11.30
N LEU A 25 1.19 -1.00 -10.21
CA LEU A 25 -0.05 -0.82 -9.46
C LEU A 25 0.14 -0.10 -8.12
N ALA A 26 1.35 0.41 -7.83
CA ALA A 26 1.62 1.15 -6.61
C ALA A 26 0.76 2.42 -6.54
N MET A 27 0.31 2.84 -5.35
CA MET A 27 -0.63 3.97 -5.24
C MET A 27 -0.06 5.29 -5.75
N LYS A 28 1.28 5.44 -5.80
CA LYS A 28 1.95 6.58 -6.44
C LYS A 28 1.60 6.71 -7.93
N LYS A 29 1.35 5.60 -8.62
CA LYS A 29 1.02 5.58 -10.06
C LYS A 29 -0.31 6.26 -10.37
N LEU A 30 -1.18 6.46 -9.39
CA LEU A 30 -2.40 7.26 -9.53
C LEU A 30 -2.12 8.76 -9.74
N PHE A 31 -0.95 9.24 -9.30
CA PHE A 31 -0.56 10.64 -9.33
C PHE A 31 0.55 10.95 -10.32
N GLU A 32 1.25 9.93 -10.82
CA GLU A 32 2.32 10.06 -11.82
C GLU A 32 1.73 10.17 -13.23
N THR A 33 1.36 11.39 -13.62
CA THR A 33 0.80 11.65 -14.96
C THR A 33 1.58 12.74 -15.69
N PRO A 34 1.62 12.73 -17.03
CA PRO A 34 2.26 13.80 -17.80
C PRO A 34 1.75 15.18 -17.39
N GLY A 35 2.67 16.13 -17.23
CA GLY A 35 2.37 17.50 -16.77
C GLY A 35 2.41 17.69 -15.25
N GLU A 36 2.50 16.63 -14.46
CA GLU A 36 2.69 16.74 -13.01
C GLU A 36 4.13 17.14 -12.65
N ALA A 37 4.28 17.70 -11.44
CA ALA A 37 5.56 18.10 -10.88
C ALA A 37 6.60 16.97 -11.01
N TYR A 38 7.77 17.30 -11.57
CA TYR A 38 8.88 16.37 -11.80
C TYR A 38 8.59 15.11 -12.64
N HIS A 39 7.40 14.97 -13.24
CA HIS A 39 7.05 13.77 -13.99
C HIS A 39 8.05 13.46 -15.10
N ALA A 40 8.41 14.45 -15.92
CA ALA A 40 9.32 14.25 -17.05
C ALA A 40 10.71 13.73 -16.60
N TRP A 41 11.19 14.20 -15.44
CA TRP A 41 12.45 13.72 -14.89
C TRP A 41 12.31 12.30 -14.33
N ASN A 42 11.28 12.04 -13.52
CA ASN A 42 11.02 10.74 -12.92
C ASN A 42 10.80 9.64 -13.97
N ALA A 43 10.07 9.97 -15.05
CA ALA A 43 9.77 9.05 -16.14
C ALA A 43 10.99 8.74 -17.03
N ALA A 44 12.02 9.60 -17.02
CA ALA A 44 13.25 9.39 -17.79
C ALA A 44 14.27 8.48 -17.07
N LEU A 45 14.02 8.09 -15.82
CA LEU A 45 14.93 7.25 -15.06
C LEU A 45 14.95 5.80 -15.62
N PRO A 46 16.11 5.13 -15.72
CA PRO A 46 16.21 3.78 -16.29
C PRO A 46 15.36 2.71 -15.59
N SER A 47 15.07 2.91 -14.30
CA SER A 47 14.26 2.00 -13.49
C SER A 47 12.80 2.45 -13.37
N TYR A 48 12.36 3.41 -14.19
CA TYR A 48 10.98 3.86 -14.18
C TYR A 48 10.04 2.73 -14.61
N VAL A 49 9.02 2.49 -13.80
CA VAL A 49 7.92 1.57 -14.11
C VAL A 49 6.70 2.42 -14.45
N ALA A 50 6.20 2.32 -15.67
CA ALA A 50 4.98 3.02 -16.05
C ALA A 50 3.76 2.51 -15.24
N PRO A 51 2.72 3.34 -15.04
CA PRO A 51 1.44 2.90 -14.49
C PRO A 51 0.87 1.73 -15.29
N HIS A 52 0.18 0.83 -14.60
CA HIS A 52 -0.59 -0.23 -15.25
C HIS A 52 -1.59 0.39 -16.26
N ALA A 53 -1.85 -0.28 -17.38
CA ALA A 53 -2.71 0.25 -18.45
C ALA A 53 -4.10 0.67 -17.94
N GLU A 54 -4.65 -0.08 -16.98
CA GLU A 54 -5.95 0.21 -16.35
C GLU A 54 -5.92 1.36 -15.32
N MET A 55 -4.74 1.87 -14.99
CA MET A 55 -4.52 3.05 -14.14
C MET A 55 -3.91 4.24 -14.90
N ALA A 56 -3.54 4.05 -16.18
CA ALA A 56 -2.75 5.02 -16.93
C ALA A 56 -3.50 6.32 -17.25
N ARG A 57 -4.83 6.31 -17.17
CA ARG A 57 -5.64 7.50 -17.42
C ARG A 57 -5.52 8.48 -16.25
N PRO A 58 -5.11 9.74 -16.48
CA PRO A 58 -5.11 10.76 -15.45
C PRO A 58 -6.52 11.00 -14.91
N PHE A 59 -6.64 11.23 -13.60
CA PHE A 59 -7.91 11.62 -12.99
C PHE A 59 -8.17 13.13 -13.19
N GLU A 60 -9.41 13.51 -13.39
CA GLU A 60 -9.83 14.92 -13.45
C GLU A 60 -10.76 15.26 -12.28
N THR A 61 -11.52 14.27 -11.81
CA THR A 61 -12.47 14.39 -10.72
C THR A 61 -12.14 13.45 -9.57
N ALA A 62 -12.82 13.65 -8.43
CA ALA A 62 -12.71 12.74 -7.29
C ALA A 62 -13.23 11.34 -7.63
N ASP A 63 -14.27 11.24 -8.47
CA ASP A 63 -14.84 9.95 -8.87
C ASP A 63 -13.90 9.15 -9.77
N ASP A 64 -13.19 9.81 -10.69
CA ASP A 64 -12.16 9.17 -11.51
C ASP A 64 -11.07 8.57 -10.61
N LEU A 65 -10.61 9.33 -9.61
CA LEU A 65 -9.58 8.87 -8.69
C LEU A 65 -10.08 7.74 -7.78
N ARG A 66 -11.32 7.79 -7.30
CA ARG A 66 -11.93 6.68 -6.54
C ARG A 66 -12.02 5.41 -7.38
N ALA A 67 -12.41 5.54 -8.65
CA ALA A 67 -12.50 4.42 -9.57
C ALA A 67 -11.11 3.82 -9.84
N ALA A 68 -10.11 4.65 -10.14
CA ALA A 68 -8.74 4.21 -10.37
C ALA A 68 -8.11 3.57 -9.12
N PHE A 69 -8.35 4.15 -7.93
CA PHE A 69 -7.88 3.59 -6.67
C PHE A 69 -8.50 2.20 -6.39
N ARG A 70 -9.82 2.08 -6.53
CA ARG A 70 -10.51 0.79 -6.39
C ARG A 70 -10.01 -0.23 -7.39
N ARG A 71 -9.84 0.17 -8.64
CA ARG A 71 -9.36 -0.71 -9.71
C ARG A 71 -7.93 -1.21 -9.43
N ALA A 72 -7.06 -0.34 -8.93
CA ALA A 72 -5.71 -0.72 -8.51
C ALA A 72 -5.74 -1.79 -7.39
N ILE A 73 -6.64 -1.64 -6.40
CA ILE A 73 -6.83 -2.61 -5.33
C ILE A 73 -7.31 -3.95 -5.89
N GLU A 74 -8.36 -3.94 -6.71
CA GLU A 74 -8.95 -5.16 -7.31
C GLU A 74 -7.89 -5.98 -8.06
N ILE A 75 -7.09 -5.33 -8.92
CA ILE A 75 -6.05 -6.01 -9.69
C ILE A 75 -4.97 -6.56 -8.75
N ARG A 76 -4.55 -5.79 -7.74
CA ARG A 76 -3.53 -6.23 -6.78
C ARG A 76 -3.99 -7.42 -5.95
N GLU A 77 -5.23 -7.41 -5.46
CA GLU A 77 -5.77 -8.52 -4.67
C GLU A 77 -5.95 -9.77 -5.54
N ALA A 78 -6.41 -9.63 -6.78
CA ALA A 78 -6.49 -10.75 -7.72
C ALA A 78 -5.10 -11.38 -7.98
N LEU A 79 -4.10 -10.55 -8.32
CA LEU A 79 -2.73 -11.02 -8.51
C LEU A 79 -2.16 -11.66 -7.24
N ARG A 80 -2.45 -11.10 -6.06
CA ARG A 80 -1.99 -11.64 -4.77
C ARG A 80 -2.61 -13.01 -4.51
N ALA A 81 -3.91 -13.18 -4.75
CA ALA A 81 -4.59 -14.45 -4.58
C ALA A 81 -4.04 -15.53 -5.53
N GLU A 82 -3.73 -15.17 -6.78
CA GLU A 82 -3.07 -16.07 -7.73
C GLU A 82 -1.66 -16.45 -7.28
N MET A 83 -0.85 -15.47 -6.83
CA MET A 83 0.50 -15.75 -6.33
C MET A 83 0.49 -16.60 -5.05
N ILE A 84 -0.51 -16.43 -4.18
CA ILE A 84 -0.71 -17.26 -2.99
C ILE A 84 -1.01 -18.70 -3.41
N ALA A 85 -1.91 -18.91 -4.38
CA ALA A 85 -2.21 -20.24 -4.90
C ALA A 85 -0.96 -20.90 -5.50
N LEU A 86 -0.25 -20.21 -6.40
CA LEU A 86 0.98 -20.71 -7.01
C LEU A 86 2.05 -21.06 -5.97
N GLN A 87 2.19 -20.23 -4.93
CA GLN A 87 3.11 -20.54 -3.85
C GLN A 87 2.68 -21.76 -3.06
N GLU A 88 1.39 -21.91 -2.76
CA GLU A 88 0.89 -23.09 -2.08
C GLU A 88 1.21 -24.36 -2.88
N GLU A 89 0.98 -24.35 -4.19
CA GLU A 89 1.33 -25.49 -5.05
C GLU A 89 2.81 -25.81 -5.06
N MET A 90 3.67 -24.80 -5.16
CA MET A 90 5.12 -25.00 -5.08
C MET A 90 5.53 -25.60 -3.73
N ASP A 91 4.96 -25.14 -2.62
CA ASP A 91 5.28 -25.68 -1.29
C ASP A 91 4.97 -27.19 -1.22
N TRP A 92 3.80 -27.62 -1.68
CA TRP A 92 3.40 -29.05 -1.66
C TRP A 92 4.20 -29.90 -2.66
N LEU A 93 4.53 -29.38 -3.84
CA LEU A 93 5.43 -30.03 -4.81
C LEU A 93 6.83 -30.25 -4.22
N VAL A 94 7.33 -29.29 -3.45
CA VAL A 94 8.60 -29.45 -2.75
C VAL A 94 8.47 -30.57 -1.71
N TYR A 95 7.36 -30.67 -0.97
CA TYR A 95 7.19 -31.77 -0.01
C TYR A 95 7.23 -33.15 -0.68
N GLU A 96 6.62 -33.29 -1.85
CA GLU A 96 6.69 -34.51 -2.68
C GLU A 96 8.12 -34.78 -3.18
N ALA A 97 8.83 -33.75 -3.66
CA ALA A 97 10.22 -33.86 -4.11
C ALA A 97 11.17 -34.39 -3.03
N TYR A 98 10.89 -34.08 -1.76
CA TYR A 98 11.65 -34.53 -0.59
C TYR A 98 11.12 -35.84 0.01
N GLY A 99 10.11 -36.48 -0.59
CA GLY A 99 9.52 -37.72 -0.10
C GLY A 99 8.74 -37.57 1.20
N LEU A 100 8.32 -36.35 1.55
CA LEU A 100 7.50 -36.09 2.75
C LEU A 100 6.03 -36.43 2.52
N ALA A 101 5.62 -36.50 1.26
CA ALA A 101 4.30 -36.93 0.86
C ALA A 101 4.35 -37.67 -0.47
N ASP A 102 3.38 -38.53 -0.68
CA ASP A 102 3.15 -39.23 -1.94
C ASP A 102 1.73 -38.91 -2.39
N PHE A 103 1.56 -37.72 -2.98
CA PHE A 103 0.26 -37.29 -3.50
C PHE A 103 -0.01 -37.83 -4.91
N GLY A 104 0.94 -38.59 -5.48
CA GLY A 104 0.86 -39.21 -6.79
C GLY A 104 0.41 -38.23 -7.87
N LEU A 105 1.20 -37.19 -8.19
CA LEU A 105 0.86 -36.16 -9.20
C LEU A 105 -0.55 -35.55 -9.06
N GLY A 106 -1.25 -35.76 -7.94
CA GLY A 106 -2.54 -35.19 -7.56
C GLY A 106 -2.44 -33.75 -7.09
N ILE A 107 -1.39 -33.06 -7.52
CA ILE A 107 -1.39 -31.60 -7.64
C ILE A 107 -2.47 -31.32 -8.66
N LEU A 108 -3.44 -30.46 -8.34
CA LEU A 108 -4.30 -29.92 -9.38
C LEU A 108 -3.39 -29.55 -10.53
N ASP A 109 -3.61 -30.09 -11.73
CA ASP A 109 -3.12 -29.37 -12.88
C ASP A 109 -3.85 -28.03 -12.78
N PHE A 110 -3.18 -27.02 -12.22
CA PHE A 110 -3.57 -25.62 -12.29
C PHE A 110 -3.46 -25.18 -13.76
N GLY A 111 -3.94 -26.02 -14.68
CA GLY A 111 -4.47 -25.67 -15.98
C GLY A 111 -5.68 -24.79 -15.75
N LEU A 112 -5.41 -23.53 -15.43
CA LEU A 112 -6.01 -22.39 -16.09
C LEU A 112 -7.54 -22.32 -16.17
N ASP A 113 -8.28 -22.93 -15.25
CA ASP A 113 -9.63 -22.45 -14.96
C ASP A 113 -9.55 -21.33 -13.92
N LYS A 114 -9.86 -20.11 -14.36
CA LYS A 114 -9.77 -18.85 -13.59
C LYS A 114 -10.52 -18.91 -12.25
N ALA A 115 -11.53 -19.79 -12.14
CA ALA A 115 -12.32 -19.97 -10.94
C ALA A 115 -11.53 -20.63 -9.79
N ASP A 116 -10.58 -21.52 -10.10
CA ASP A 116 -9.81 -22.24 -9.09
C ASP A 116 -8.39 -21.69 -8.88
N SER A 117 -7.92 -20.80 -9.77
CA SER A 117 -6.57 -20.22 -9.74
C SER A 117 -6.32 -19.22 -8.62
N ALA A 118 -7.37 -18.73 -7.94
CA ALA A 118 -7.24 -17.80 -6.82
C ALA A 118 -7.33 -18.54 -5.47
N LEU A 119 -6.53 -18.10 -4.50
CA LEU A 119 -6.59 -18.60 -3.13
C LEU A 119 -6.52 -17.42 -2.15
N ASP A 120 -7.51 -17.30 -1.28
CA ASP A 120 -7.44 -16.36 -0.17
C ASP A 120 -6.32 -16.79 0.79
N ARG A 121 -5.55 -15.81 1.28
CA ARG A 121 -4.54 -15.99 2.32
C ARG A 121 -5.05 -16.81 3.50
N GLU A 122 -6.29 -16.58 3.89
CA GLU A 122 -6.94 -17.14 5.08
C GLU A 122 -7.43 -18.57 4.90
N ASP A 123 -7.50 -19.04 3.65
CA ASP A 123 -7.99 -20.36 3.26
C ASP A 123 -6.85 -21.35 2.99
N ARG A 124 -5.60 -20.93 3.20
CA ARG A 124 -4.43 -21.82 3.09
C ARG A 124 -4.51 -22.96 4.12
N PRO A 125 -4.03 -24.18 3.81
CA PRO A 125 -4.14 -25.34 4.70
C PRO A 125 -3.68 -25.07 6.14
N PHE A 126 -2.50 -24.47 6.34
CA PHE A 126 -2.05 -24.14 7.70
C PHE A 126 -2.90 -23.11 8.44
N ARG A 127 -3.55 -22.19 7.73
CA ARG A 127 -4.44 -21.19 8.34
C ARG A 127 -5.73 -21.85 8.80
N LEU A 128 -6.30 -22.73 7.98
CA LEU A 128 -7.47 -23.52 8.36
C LEU A 128 -7.14 -24.43 9.56
N TRP A 129 -5.98 -25.10 9.52
CA TRP A 129 -5.49 -25.93 10.62
C TRP A 129 -5.32 -25.14 11.92
N ALA A 130 -4.71 -23.95 11.84
CA ALA A 130 -4.52 -23.08 13.00
C ALA A 130 -5.85 -22.55 13.56
N LYS A 131 -6.79 -22.12 12.70
CA LYS A 131 -8.14 -21.69 13.10
C LYS A 131 -8.96 -22.80 13.76
N ALA A 132 -8.66 -24.04 13.42
CA ALA A 132 -9.29 -25.22 13.98
C ALA A 132 -8.59 -25.72 15.27
N ASP A 133 -7.62 -24.97 15.81
CA ASP A 133 -6.80 -25.37 16.96
C ASP A 133 -6.14 -26.75 16.78
N GLY A 134 -5.77 -27.08 15.54
CA GLY A 134 -5.19 -28.37 15.17
C GLY A 134 -6.16 -29.55 15.16
N ASN A 135 -7.48 -29.31 15.19
CA ASN A 135 -8.47 -30.36 15.00
C ASN A 135 -8.81 -30.54 13.51
N TYR A 136 -8.64 -31.76 13.00
CA TYR A 136 -8.83 -32.07 11.58
C TYR A 136 -10.28 -31.91 11.13
N GLU A 137 -11.25 -32.44 11.88
CA GLU A 137 -12.67 -32.41 11.51
C GLU A 137 -13.18 -30.97 11.40
N LYS A 138 -12.79 -30.10 12.34
CA LYS A 138 -13.06 -28.67 12.31
C LYS A 138 -12.37 -28.00 11.13
N ALA A 139 -11.12 -28.33 10.83
CA ALA A 139 -10.39 -27.73 9.71
C ALA A 139 -11.05 -28.05 8.36
N VAL A 140 -11.53 -29.28 8.18
CA VAL A 140 -12.29 -29.69 6.98
C VAL A 140 -13.59 -28.88 6.83
N LEU A 141 -14.30 -28.63 7.93
CA LEU A 141 -15.52 -27.79 7.90
C LEU A 141 -15.25 -26.33 7.55
N LEU A 142 -14.00 -25.84 7.69
CA LEU A 142 -13.60 -24.49 7.31
C LEU A 142 -13.25 -24.37 5.81
N ILE A 143 -13.16 -25.48 5.07
CA ILE A 143 -12.93 -25.42 3.61
C ILE A 143 -14.12 -24.73 2.93
N PRO A 144 -13.91 -23.71 2.08
CA PRO A 144 -15.01 -23.02 1.43
C PRO A 144 -15.92 -23.93 0.59
N ALA A 145 -17.22 -23.91 0.88
CA ALA A 145 -18.22 -24.74 0.19
C ALA A 145 -18.40 -24.38 -1.30
N ALA A 146 -18.05 -23.14 -1.67
CA ALA A 146 -18.13 -22.65 -3.04
C ALA A 146 -17.04 -23.22 -3.97
N TRP A 147 -15.99 -23.84 -3.42
CA TRP A 147 -14.91 -24.41 -4.22
C TRP A 147 -15.34 -25.68 -4.97
N SER A 148 -14.69 -25.91 -6.11
CA SER A 148 -14.90 -27.13 -6.89
C SER A 148 -14.68 -28.38 -6.01
N PRO A 149 -15.43 -29.48 -6.25
CA PRO A 149 -15.20 -30.74 -5.53
C PRO A 149 -13.74 -31.20 -5.54
N GLN A 150 -13.04 -30.95 -6.65
CA GLN A 150 -11.62 -31.28 -6.85
C GLN A 150 -10.74 -30.48 -5.89
N LYS A 151 -10.89 -29.16 -5.83
CA LYS A 151 -10.11 -28.29 -4.92
C LYS A 151 -10.39 -28.61 -3.45
N ARG A 152 -11.65 -28.90 -3.09
CA ARG A 152 -12.00 -29.33 -1.73
C ARG A 152 -11.30 -30.64 -1.34
N ARG A 153 -11.34 -31.65 -2.20
CA ARG A 153 -10.66 -32.94 -1.96
C ARG A 153 -9.14 -32.80 -1.84
N LEU A 154 -8.53 -31.91 -2.64
CA LEU A 154 -7.12 -31.58 -2.49
C LEU A 154 -6.83 -30.98 -1.12
N TRP A 155 -7.64 -30.03 -0.65
CA TRP A 155 -7.47 -29.42 0.67
C TRP A 155 -7.68 -30.40 1.81
N GLU A 156 -8.67 -31.29 1.72
CA GLU A 156 -8.85 -32.38 2.68
C GLU A 156 -7.60 -33.28 2.75
N THR A 157 -7.03 -33.62 1.60
CA THR A 157 -5.80 -34.42 1.49
C THR A 157 -4.61 -33.72 2.15
N ARG A 158 -4.46 -32.41 1.92
CA ARG A 158 -3.42 -31.57 2.54
C ARG A 158 -3.58 -31.46 4.05
N LEU A 159 -4.81 -31.25 4.53
CA LEU A 159 -5.11 -31.23 5.96
C LEU A 159 -4.85 -32.59 6.61
N ALA A 160 -5.15 -33.69 5.91
CA ALA A 160 -4.84 -35.04 6.38
C ALA A 160 -3.33 -35.25 6.47
N ALA A 161 -2.54 -34.76 5.50
CA ALA A 161 -1.08 -34.80 5.56
C ALA A 161 -0.51 -34.00 6.73
N ILE A 162 -1.07 -32.82 7.04
CA ILE A 162 -0.71 -32.04 8.26
C ILE A 162 -1.05 -32.83 9.53
N ARG A 163 -2.19 -33.52 9.55
CA ARG A 163 -2.61 -34.37 10.67
C ARG A 163 -1.69 -35.59 10.83
N ASP A 164 -1.34 -36.27 9.76
CA ASP A 164 -0.72 -37.60 9.84
C ASP A 164 0.81 -37.59 9.80
N ASN A 165 1.43 -36.56 9.22
CA ASN A 165 2.88 -36.44 9.11
C ASN A 165 3.43 -35.32 10.01
N GLU A 166 4.22 -35.69 11.02
CA GLU A 166 4.79 -34.72 11.97
C GLU A 166 5.76 -33.71 11.33
N HIS A 167 6.45 -34.09 10.27
CA HIS A 167 7.38 -33.20 9.56
C HIS A 167 6.60 -32.16 8.75
N ILE A 168 5.55 -32.57 8.04
CA ILE A 168 4.63 -31.66 7.35
C ILE A 168 3.95 -30.73 8.37
N ARG A 169 3.48 -31.28 9.49
CA ARG A 169 2.88 -30.47 10.56
C ARG A 169 3.82 -29.39 11.09
N ARG A 170 5.12 -29.69 11.18
CA ARG A 170 6.13 -28.74 11.66
C ARG A 170 6.36 -27.61 10.66
N ILE A 171 6.54 -27.91 9.38
CA ILE A 171 6.81 -26.91 8.34
C ILE A 171 5.57 -26.08 7.97
N GLU A 172 4.37 -26.61 8.18
CA GLU A 172 3.11 -25.87 8.06
C GLU A 172 2.81 -24.97 9.28
N GLN A 173 3.70 -24.82 10.27
CA GLN A 173 3.46 -23.80 11.30
C GLN A 173 3.54 -22.39 10.70
N PRO A 174 2.69 -21.43 11.13
CA PRO A 174 2.65 -20.07 10.55
C PRO A 174 4.01 -19.35 10.51
N VAL A 175 4.93 -19.68 11.44
CA VAL A 175 6.26 -19.07 11.51
C VAL A 175 7.20 -19.50 10.37
N TYR A 176 6.96 -20.66 9.75
CA TYR A 176 7.76 -21.17 8.63
C TYR A 176 7.15 -20.87 7.25
N LYS A 177 5.90 -20.36 7.22
CA LYS A 177 5.21 -20.00 5.98
C LYS A 177 5.40 -18.52 5.63
N ARG A 178 5.39 -18.21 4.33
CA ARG A 178 5.44 -16.81 3.87
C ARG A 178 4.24 -16.02 4.37
N ARG A 179 4.54 -14.86 4.95
CA ARG A 179 3.58 -13.87 5.44
C ARG A 179 3.04 -13.03 4.28
N TRP A 180 1.83 -13.34 3.85
CA TRP A 180 1.10 -12.55 2.83
C TRP A 180 0.32 -11.36 3.43
N ASP A 181 0.40 -11.18 4.74
CA ASP A 181 -0.18 -10.12 5.57
C ASP A 181 0.68 -8.83 5.64
N GLU A 182 1.90 -8.85 5.11
CA GLU A 182 2.82 -7.71 5.13
C GLU A 182 2.72 -6.87 3.85
N GLN A 183 1.68 -6.03 3.74
CA GLN A 183 1.46 -5.19 2.56
C GLN A 183 1.97 -3.76 2.76
N TRP A 184 1.49 -3.08 3.81
CA TRP A 184 1.92 -1.72 4.13
C TRP A 184 1.99 -1.49 5.64
N LYS A 185 2.83 -0.54 6.07
CA LYS A 185 2.93 -0.20 7.49
C LYS A 185 1.86 0.80 7.87
N VAL A 186 1.06 0.45 8.88
CA VAL A 186 0.14 1.38 9.54
C VAL A 186 0.65 1.63 10.94
N GLY A 187 1.19 2.83 11.15
CA GLY A 187 1.96 3.13 12.35
C GLY A 187 3.21 2.26 12.44
N GLY A 188 3.31 1.44 13.49
CA GLY A 188 4.46 0.56 13.74
C GLY A 188 4.29 -0.88 13.26
N ARG A 189 3.17 -1.25 12.64
CA ARG A 189 2.84 -2.64 12.31
C ARG A 189 2.56 -2.80 10.82
N TRP A 190 2.96 -3.93 10.26
CA TRP A 190 2.49 -4.36 8.96
C TRP A 190 1.01 -4.70 9.01
N GLN A 191 0.30 -4.36 7.94
CA GLN A 191 -1.11 -4.63 7.73
C GLN A 191 -1.32 -5.07 6.27
N CYS A 192 -2.48 -5.64 6.00
CA CYS A 192 -2.97 -5.95 4.66
C CYS A 192 -4.42 -5.48 4.46
N GLY A 193 -4.89 -5.51 3.22
CA GLY A 193 -6.26 -5.11 2.89
C GLY A 193 -6.48 -3.61 3.03
N GLU A 194 -7.74 -3.23 3.28
CA GLU A 194 -8.19 -1.83 3.34
C GLU A 194 -7.30 -0.88 4.15
N PRO A 195 -6.93 -1.16 5.42
CA PRO A 195 -6.08 -0.23 6.19
C PRO A 195 -4.68 -0.06 5.60
N ALA A 196 -4.14 -1.09 4.92
CA ALA A 196 -2.85 -1.00 4.24
C ALA A 196 -2.94 -0.16 2.98
N TYR A 197 -3.99 -0.34 2.17
CA TYR A 197 -4.24 0.44 0.96
C TYR A 197 -4.53 1.91 1.26
N ASP A 198 -5.35 2.21 2.28
CA ASP A 198 -5.61 3.58 2.70
C ASP A 198 -4.33 4.28 3.18
N ALA A 199 -3.47 3.58 3.94
CA ALA A 199 -2.19 4.14 4.37
C ALA A 199 -1.23 4.36 3.18
N GLU A 200 -1.11 3.39 2.26
CA GLU A 200 -0.29 3.53 1.06
C GLU A 200 -0.77 4.70 0.17
N PHE A 201 -2.09 4.85 0.01
CA PHE A 201 -2.69 5.96 -0.74
C PHE A 201 -2.38 7.31 -0.09
N LEU A 202 -2.47 7.43 1.24
CA LEU A 202 -2.15 8.66 1.96
C LEU A 202 -0.66 9.01 1.85
N ASP A 203 0.23 8.02 1.88
CA ASP A 203 1.67 8.24 1.64
C ASP A 203 1.93 8.72 0.21
N ALA A 204 1.26 8.12 -0.78
CA ALA A 204 1.34 8.53 -2.17
C ALA A 204 0.81 9.96 -2.37
N PHE A 205 -0.35 10.29 -1.80
CA PHE A 205 -0.92 11.64 -1.85
C PHE A 205 -0.02 12.66 -1.17
N SER A 206 0.54 12.33 0.00
CA SER A 206 1.47 13.21 0.73
C SER A 206 2.71 13.50 -0.10
N TRP A 207 3.29 12.48 -0.74
CA TRP A 207 4.42 12.62 -1.64
C TRP A 207 4.08 13.53 -2.82
N TRP A 208 2.99 13.26 -3.53
CA TRP A 208 2.56 14.05 -4.69
C TRP A 208 2.27 15.51 -4.32
N LEU A 209 1.57 15.76 -3.21
CA LEU A 209 1.29 17.11 -2.74
C LEU A 209 2.58 17.86 -2.36
N SER A 210 3.57 17.16 -1.80
CA SER A 210 4.88 17.75 -1.50
C SER A 210 5.62 18.17 -2.76
N GLU A 211 5.60 17.33 -3.80
CA GLU A 211 6.21 17.66 -5.10
C GLU A 211 5.51 18.84 -5.77
N LYS A 212 4.18 18.88 -5.76
CA LYS A 212 3.43 20.05 -6.24
C LYS A 212 3.77 21.32 -5.46
N ALA A 213 3.83 21.23 -4.14
CA ALA A 213 4.14 22.36 -3.27
C ALA A 213 5.52 22.93 -3.58
N GLU A 214 6.53 22.06 -3.68
CA GLU A 214 7.91 22.41 -4.01
C GLU A 214 8.03 22.99 -5.42
N TRP A 215 7.46 22.32 -6.42
CA TRP A 215 7.47 22.79 -7.81
C TRP A 215 6.82 24.18 -7.97
N TRP A 216 5.68 24.40 -7.32
CA TRP A 216 5.03 25.71 -7.33
C TRP A 216 5.92 26.78 -6.68
N LEU A 217 6.56 26.45 -5.56
CA LEU A 217 7.45 27.37 -4.87
C LEU A 217 8.66 27.76 -5.74
N GLU A 218 9.26 26.78 -6.43
CA GLU A 218 10.37 27.00 -7.36
C GLU A 218 9.95 27.83 -8.57
N THR A 219 8.86 27.45 -9.24
CA THR A 219 8.49 28.02 -10.55
C THR A 219 7.70 29.32 -10.43
N GLN A 220 6.83 29.47 -9.43
CA GLN A 220 5.93 30.62 -9.28
C GLN A 220 6.44 31.66 -8.27
N LYS A 221 7.33 31.25 -7.37
CA LYS A 221 7.85 32.12 -6.30
C LYS A 221 9.38 32.13 -6.21
N SER A 222 10.10 31.58 -7.19
CA SER A 222 11.58 31.57 -7.21
C SER A 222 12.19 31.03 -5.90
N GLY A 223 11.57 30.00 -5.33
CA GLY A 223 11.97 29.39 -4.06
C GLY A 223 11.44 30.10 -2.80
N GLY A 224 10.51 31.06 -2.91
CA GLY A 224 9.82 31.73 -1.80
C GLY A 224 10.25 33.19 -1.57
N PRO A 225 10.05 33.76 -0.36
CA PRO A 225 9.28 33.21 0.74
C PRO A 225 7.77 33.21 0.43
N VAL A 226 7.02 32.33 1.08
CA VAL A 226 5.55 32.28 1.00
C VAL A 226 4.93 32.07 2.38
N THR A 227 3.79 32.72 2.65
CA THR A 227 3.00 32.40 3.84
C THR A 227 2.27 31.07 3.64
N LEU A 228 1.91 30.39 4.74
CA LEU A 228 1.16 29.14 4.62
C LEU A 228 -0.22 29.35 3.98
N ASP A 229 -0.87 30.49 4.25
CA ASP A 229 -2.20 30.78 3.75
C ASP A 229 -2.19 31.02 2.24
N ASP A 230 -1.22 31.81 1.74
CA ASP A 230 -1.03 32.04 0.29
C ASP A 230 -0.70 30.73 -0.43
N TRP A 231 0.16 29.90 0.16
CA TRP A 231 0.54 28.63 -0.44
C TRP A 231 -0.62 27.64 -0.46
N THR A 232 -1.39 27.59 0.63
CA THR A 232 -2.62 26.79 0.70
C THR A 232 -3.62 27.24 -0.37
N ALA A 233 -3.83 28.55 -0.51
CA ALA A 233 -4.73 29.09 -1.54
C ALA A 233 -4.26 28.76 -2.95
N ALA A 234 -2.97 28.87 -3.22
CA ALA A 234 -2.39 28.57 -4.52
C ALA A 234 -2.52 27.09 -4.91
N LEU A 235 -2.21 26.16 -3.98
CA LEU A 235 -2.38 24.73 -4.24
C LEU A 235 -3.85 24.32 -4.34
N TRP A 236 -4.71 24.93 -3.54
CA TRP A 236 -6.15 24.64 -3.58
C TRP A 236 -6.83 25.15 -4.86
N ALA A 237 -6.23 26.08 -5.60
CA ALA A 237 -6.74 26.53 -6.89
C ALA A 237 -6.67 25.43 -7.98
N ASP A 238 -5.83 24.41 -7.79
CA ASP A 238 -5.76 23.24 -8.67
C ASP A 238 -6.94 22.28 -8.39
N SER A 239 -7.80 22.08 -9.39
CA SER A 239 -8.97 21.21 -9.28
C SER A 239 -8.60 19.76 -8.97
N ARG A 240 -7.43 19.28 -9.43
CA ARG A 240 -6.95 17.93 -9.11
C ARG A 240 -6.54 17.81 -7.65
N VAL A 241 -6.01 18.88 -7.05
CA VAL A 241 -5.72 18.90 -5.60
C VAL A 241 -7.01 18.80 -4.80
N GLN A 242 -8.07 19.52 -5.21
CA GLN A 242 -9.38 19.42 -4.57
C GLN A 242 -9.97 18.01 -4.69
N ALA A 243 -9.93 17.43 -5.90
CA ALA A 243 -10.39 16.07 -6.17
C ALA A 243 -9.62 15.02 -5.35
N ALA A 244 -8.29 15.10 -5.37
CA ALA A 244 -7.42 14.18 -4.63
C ALA A 244 -7.60 14.29 -3.12
N TRP A 245 -7.77 15.51 -2.60
CA TRP A 245 -8.02 15.72 -1.18
C TRP A 245 -9.35 15.10 -0.73
N ALA A 246 -10.41 15.15 -1.55
CA ALA A 246 -11.68 14.52 -1.22
C ALA A 246 -11.49 13.01 -0.95
N VAL A 247 -10.76 12.32 -1.83
CA VAL A 247 -10.47 10.88 -1.68
C VAL A 247 -9.51 10.60 -0.51
N ALA A 248 -8.49 11.45 -0.32
CA ALA A 248 -7.54 11.32 0.79
C ALA A 248 -8.22 11.54 2.15
N ALA A 249 -9.16 12.47 2.24
CA ALA A 249 -9.93 12.71 3.47
C ALA A 249 -10.78 11.49 3.85
N GLU A 250 -11.40 10.83 2.87
CA GLU A 250 -12.15 9.58 3.07
C GLU A 250 -11.23 8.44 3.54
N ALA A 251 -10.11 8.20 2.86
CA ALA A 251 -9.13 7.18 3.25
C ALA A 251 -8.59 7.43 4.67
N ARG A 252 -8.31 8.70 5.00
CA ARG A 252 -7.90 9.08 6.35
C ARG A 252 -8.99 8.81 7.37
N GLN A 253 -10.25 9.13 7.07
CA GLN A 253 -11.36 8.87 7.97
C GLN A 253 -11.53 7.38 8.25
N ARG A 254 -11.50 6.54 7.21
CA ARG A 254 -11.58 5.07 7.35
C ARG A 254 -10.42 4.54 8.19
N LEU A 255 -9.19 5.02 7.93
CA LEU A 255 -8.02 4.60 8.71
C LEU A 255 -8.12 5.01 10.19
N GLU A 256 -8.64 6.21 10.49
CA GLU A 256 -8.87 6.65 11.88
C GLU A 256 -10.00 5.88 12.56
N GLN A 257 -11.06 5.51 11.84
CA GLN A 257 -12.10 4.63 12.35
C GLN A 257 -11.56 3.23 12.65
N TRP A 258 -10.77 2.68 11.73
CA TRP A 258 -10.10 1.40 11.89
C TRP A 258 -9.19 1.40 13.14
N LYS A 259 -8.41 2.46 13.37
CA LYS A 259 -7.55 2.60 14.58
C LYS A 259 -8.34 2.60 15.90
N LYS A 260 -9.59 3.07 15.87
CA LYS A 260 -10.51 3.12 17.03
C LYS A 260 -11.32 1.84 17.22
N GLY A 261 -11.36 0.96 16.22
CA GLY A 261 -12.11 -0.29 16.26
C GLY A 261 -11.63 -1.24 17.36
N PRO A 262 -12.52 -2.09 17.90
CA PRO A 262 -12.23 -2.91 19.08
C PRO A 262 -11.31 -4.12 18.82
N ASP A 263 -10.74 -4.28 17.63
CA ASP A 263 -9.73 -5.31 17.36
C ASP A 263 -8.76 -4.85 16.27
N ARG A 264 -7.47 -4.80 16.59
CA ARG A 264 -6.39 -4.33 15.69
C ARG A 264 -5.71 -5.49 14.95
N SER A 265 -6.11 -6.74 15.19
CA SER A 265 -5.36 -7.93 14.79
C SER A 265 -6.15 -8.88 13.89
N GLU A 266 -7.48 -8.95 14.01
CA GLU A 266 -8.26 -9.99 13.33
C GLU A 266 -9.56 -9.43 12.76
N ARG A 267 -9.50 -8.84 11.56
CA ARG A 267 -10.71 -8.67 10.73
C ARG A 267 -10.41 -9.08 9.31
N VAL A 268 -10.98 -10.23 8.95
CA VAL A 268 -11.09 -10.79 7.60
C VAL A 268 -11.81 -9.77 6.72
N ILE A 269 -11.25 -9.53 5.55
CA ILE A 269 -11.72 -8.54 4.57
C ILE A 269 -13.08 -9.02 4.05
N ALA A 270 -14.10 -8.16 4.16
CA ALA A 270 -15.38 -8.40 3.51
C ALA A 270 -15.22 -8.27 1.98
N SER A 271 -15.97 -9.10 1.25
CA SER A 271 -16.01 -9.16 -0.21
C SER A 271 -16.22 -7.77 -0.87
N PRO A 272 -15.73 -7.54 -2.11
CA PRO A 272 -15.79 -6.25 -2.80
C PRO A 272 -17.20 -5.65 -2.98
N ASP A 273 -18.25 -6.45 -2.80
CA ASP A 273 -19.65 -6.07 -3.09
C ASP A 273 -20.32 -5.20 -2.01
N ALA A 274 -19.66 -4.90 -0.89
CA ALA A 274 -20.20 -4.00 0.14
C ALA A 274 -19.99 -2.49 -0.17
N MET A 275 -19.47 -2.14 -1.35
CA MET A 275 -18.93 -0.81 -1.68
C MET A 275 -19.93 0.15 -2.35
N THR A 276 -21.23 -0.04 -2.15
CA THR A 276 -22.28 0.84 -2.71
C THR A 276 -23.24 1.29 -1.62
N GLY A 277 -22.90 2.37 -0.93
CA GLY A 277 -23.81 2.96 0.05
C GLY A 277 -23.38 4.34 0.52
N ALA A 278 -24.17 5.34 0.13
CA ALA A 278 -24.22 6.70 0.66
C ALA A 278 -23.22 7.72 0.10
N LEU A 279 -23.64 8.38 -0.99
CA LEU A 279 -23.72 9.84 -1.09
C LEU A 279 -24.53 10.19 -2.34
N ARG A 280 -25.85 10.34 -2.18
CA ARG A 280 -26.69 11.02 -3.17
C ARG A 280 -27.21 12.32 -2.59
N THR A 281 -26.99 13.37 -3.38
CA THR A 281 -27.72 14.65 -3.50
C THR A 281 -27.84 15.51 -2.24
N GLY A 282 -27.09 16.62 -2.22
CA GLY A 282 -27.28 17.71 -1.27
C GLY A 282 -27.28 19.06 -1.99
N ASP A 283 -28.22 19.93 -1.61
CA ASP A 283 -28.43 21.31 -2.07
C ASP A 283 -27.16 22.16 -2.18
N ALA A 284 -27.21 23.22 -3.01
CA ALA A 284 -26.09 24.13 -3.26
C ALA A 284 -25.53 24.80 -1.97
N MET A 285 -26.37 25.03 -0.96
CA MET A 285 -25.96 25.59 0.34
C MET A 285 -25.19 24.56 1.20
N THR A 286 -25.57 23.28 1.12
CA THR A 286 -24.86 22.15 1.73
C THR A 286 -23.52 21.90 1.03
N GLY A 287 -23.49 22.05 -0.30
CA GLY A 287 -22.26 21.95 -1.10
C GLY A 287 -21.21 23.00 -0.74
N ALA A 288 -21.60 24.26 -0.53
CA ALA A 288 -20.68 25.34 -0.14
C ALA A 288 -20.11 25.13 1.27
N LEU A 289 -20.94 24.71 2.23
CA LEU A 289 -20.50 24.37 3.58
C LEU A 289 -19.52 23.18 3.58
N GLN A 290 -19.79 22.17 2.77
CA GLN A 290 -18.92 21.01 2.61
C GLN A 290 -17.59 21.38 1.95
N ALA A 291 -17.60 22.25 0.94
CA ALA A 291 -16.40 22.76 0.29
C ALA A 291 -15.53 23.60 1.25
N GLY A 292 -16.14 24.46 2.07
CA GLY A 292 -15.44 25.22 3.10
C GLY A 292 -14.79 24.33 4.17
N ALA A 293 -15.49 23.29 4.61
CA ALA A 293 -14.96 22.29 5.54
C ALA A 293 -13.77 21.50 4.93
N LEU A 294 -13.87 21.10 3.66
CA LEU A 294 -12.81 20.41 2.92
C LEU A 294 -11.56 21.28 2.78
N ARG A 295 -11.70 22.57 2.42
CA ARG A 295 -10.55 23.49 2.35
C ARG A 295 -9.90 23.67 3.71
N THR A 296 -10.68 23.77 4.77
CA THR A 296 -10.17 23.93 6.13
C THR A 296 -9.41 22.68 6.60
N SER A 297 -9.93 21.49 6.30
CA SER A 297 -9.25 20.23 6.64
C SER A 297 -7.98 20.02 5.80
N PHE A 298 -8.00 20.42 4.52
CA PHE A 298 -6.84 20.45 3.65
C PHE A 298 -5.75 21.37 4.19
N ALA A 299 -6.09 22.61 4.56
CA ALA A 299 -5.14 23.58 5.11
C ALA A 299 -4.43 23.02 6.35
N LYS A 300 -5.17 22.35 7.24
CA LYS A 300 -4.60 21.66 8.42
C LYS A 300 -3.67 20.52 8.03
N PHE A 301 -4.01 19.75 7.00
CA PHE A 301 -3.17 18.68 6.49
C PHE A 301 -1.88 19.21 5.86
N LEU A 302 -1.99 20.17 4.94
CA LEU A 302 -0.84 20.81 4.29
C LEU A 302 0.09 21.44 5.32
N LYS A 303 -0.45 22.13 6.34
CA LYS A 303 0.32 22.65 7.47
C LYS A 303 1.17 21.58 8.13
N ALA A 304 0.59 20.42 8.43
CA ALA A 304 1.30 19.32 9.08
C ALA A 304 2.36 18.72 8.16
N LEU A 305 2.01 18.48 6.88
CA LEU A 305 2.89 17.94 5.86
C LEU A 305 4.14 18.81 5.67
N VAL A 306 3.93 20.11 5.40
CA VAL A 306 5.02 21.07 5.19
C VAL A 306 5.88 21.17 6.45
N LYS A 307 5.27 21.23 7.64
CA LYS A 307 6.01 21.29 8.90
C LYS A 307 6.90 20.07 9.12
N ASP A 308 6.42 18.86 8.80
CA ASP A 308 7.20 17.62 8.97
C ASP A 308 8.38 17.52 7.98
N GLN A 309 8.37 18.31 6.91
CA GLN A 309 9.43 18.38 5.90
C GLN A 309 10.25 19.68 5.95
N SER A 310 10.00 20.53 6.95
CA SER A 310 10.67 21.81 7.14
C SER A 310 11.72 21.75 8.24
N VAL A 311 12.82 22.47 8.04
CA VAL A 311 13.74 22.83 9.14
C VAL A 311 13.65 24.33 9.45
N PRO A 312 13.80 24.74 10.72
CA PRO A 312 13.94 26.15 11.09
C PRO A 312 15.15 26.84 10.44
N ALA A 313 15.08 28.16 10.22
CA ALA A 313 16.13 28.95 9.58
C ALA A 313 17.49 28.91 10.29
N ASP A 314 17.49 28.72 11.61
CA ASP A 314 18.69 28.63 12.44
C ASP A 314 19.38 27.27 12.34
N ILE A 315 18.79 26.28 11.66
CA ILE A 315 19.43 24.98 11.39
C ILE A 315 20.27 25.07 10.11
N PRO A 316 21.62 25.08 10.19
CA PRO A 316 22.47 25.19 9.01
C PRO A 316 22.41 23.91 8.16
N TRP A 317 22.80 24.08 6.89
CA TRP A 317 22.82 22.99 5.90
C TRP A 317 24.02 22.08 6.12
N ALA A 318 23.80 20.76 6.13
CA ALA A 318 24.85 19.74 6.11
C ALA A 318 25.93 19.82 7.24
N VAL A 319 25.64 20.46 8.38
CA VAL A 319 26.57 20.51 9.53
C VAL A 319 26.37 19.28 10.42
N PRO A 320 27.41 18.49 10.77
CA PRO A 320 27.32 17.27 11.59
C PRO A 320 26.64 17.45 12.96
N TRP A 321 26.02 16.39 13.49
CA TRP A 321 25.33 16.45 14.79
C TRP A 321 26.27 16.85 15.93
N ALA A 322 27.48 16.29 15.95
CA ALA A 322 28.48 16.58 16.97
C ALA A 322 28.92 18.06 16.99
N GLU A 323 28.79 18.78 15.88
CA GLU A 323 29.08 20.20 15.80
C GLU A 323 27.87 21.05 16.19
N LEU A 324 26.69 20.71 15.64
CA LEU A 324 25.44 21.41 15.96
C LEU A 324 25.10 21.37 17.45
N GLU A 325 25.29 20.23 18.09
CA GLU A 325 24.93 20.05 19.51
C GLU A 325 25.87 20.78 20.48
N LYS A 326 27.01 21.30 19.99
CA LYS A 326 27.88 22.19 20.79
C LYS A 326 27.32 23.60 20.89
N THR A 327 26.57 24.05 19.87
CA THR A 327 26.14 25.45 19.75
C THR A 327 24.64 25.62 19.97
N MET A 328 23.83 24.58 19.78
CA MET A 328 22.38 24.67 19.94
C MET A 328 21.70 23.34 20.28
N LYS A 329 20.49 23.41 20.82
CA LYS A 329 19.62 22.24 20.99
C LYS A 329 18.87 21.94 19.71
N VAL A 330 19.24 20.85 19.02
CA VAL A 330 18.57 20.44 17.78
C VAL A 330 17.17 19.86 18.07
N PRO A 331 16.09 20.36 17.43
CA PRO A 331 14.75 19.83 17.61
C PRO A 331 14.60 18.35 17.20
N ALA A 332 13.79 17.60 17.93
CA ALA A 332 13.54 16.18 17.63
C ALA A 332 12.93 15.95 16.24
N SER A 333 12.11 16.87 15.75
CA SER A 333 11.56 16.83 14.38
C SER A 333 12.67 16.90 13.32
N VAL A 334 13.68 17.75 13.52
CA VAL A 334 14.83 17.90 12.63
C VAL A 334 15.69 16.62 12.65
N LYS A 335 15.95 16.06 13.83
CA LYS A 335 16.65 14.77 13.97
C LYS A 335 15.91 13.62 13.28
N ARG A 336 14.57 13.59 13.38
CA ARG A 336 13.74 12.60 12.71
C ARG A 336 13.82 12.76 11.18
N LEU A 337 13.76 13.99 10.69
CA LEU A 337 13.81 14.30 9.25
C LEU A 337 15.16 13.93 8.63
N ARG A 338 16.27 14.41 9.21
CA ARG A 338 17.64 14.14 8.70
C ARG A 338 18.20 12.77 9.09
N GLY A 339 17.59 12.11 10.07
CA GLY A 339 17.97 10.78 10.55
C GLY A 339 19.30 10.75 11.31
N LYS A 340 19.73 9.52 11.67
CA LYS A 340 20.95 9.28 12.48
C LYS A 340 22.22 9.83 11.81
N LEU A 341 22.29 9.78 10.49
CA LEU A 341 23.43 10.23 9.69
C LEU A 341 23.43 11.75 9.42
N ASN A 342 22.42 12.49 9.88
CA ASN A 342 22.27 13.93 9.63
C ASN A 342 22.33 14.31 8.16
N VAL A 343 21.71 13.50 7.30
CA VAL A 343 21.68 13.80 5.86
C VAL A 343 20.59 14.85 5.64
N PRO A 344 20.87 15.99 5.01
CA PRO A 344 19.85 16.96 4.65
C PRO A 344 18.76 16.28 3.80
N ARG A 345 17.54 16.27 4.32
CA ARG A 345 16.36 15.60 3.74
C ARG A 345 15.13 16.50 3.75
N GLU A 346 15.27 17.69 4.33
CA GLU A 346 14.25 18.72 4.29
C GLU A 346 13.96 19.18 2.86
N ARG A 347 12.68 19.40 2.57
CA ARG A 347 12.24 20.03 1.33
C ARG A 347 12.12 21.54 1.49
N PHE A 348 11.81 21.99 2.70
CA PHE A 348 11.51 23.39 2.99
C PHE A 348 12.30 23.92 4.19
N ARG A 349 12.36 25.25 4.28
CA ARG A 349 12.87 25.97 5.46
C ARG A 349 11.88 27.01 5.94
N THR A 350 11.75 27.16 7.24
CA THR A 350 10.95 28.22 7.85
C THR A 350 11.82 29.42 8.19
N THR A 351 11.45 30.59 7.70
CA THR A 351 12.09 31.89 7.98
C THR A 351 11.72 32.42 9.36
N THR A 352 12.47 33.42 9.84
CA THR A 352 12.16 34.13 11.10
C THR A 352 10.80 34.84 11.08
N ALA A 353 10.29 35.18 9.89
CA ALA A 353 8.97 35.76 9.68
C ALA A 353 7.85 34.72 9.54
N MET A 354 8.09 33.45 9.91
CA MET A 354 7.12 32.34 9.83
C MET A 354 6.65 32.04 8.39
N GLN A 355 7.46 32.39 7.39
CA GLN A 355 7.25 32.06 5.98
C GLN A 355 8.10 30.86 5.55
N TYR A 356 7.78 30.23 4.42
CA TYR A 356 8.48 29.07 3.90
C TYR A 356 9.30 29.40 2.64
N VAL A 357 10.50 28.81 2.54
CA VAL A 357 11.35 28.82 1.34
C VAL A 357 11.76 27.40 0.97
N GLY A 358 12.18 27.18 -0.27
CA GLY A 358 12.75 25.89 -0.70
C GLY A 358 14.08 25.62 -0.04
N ALA A 359 14.38 24.37 0.31
CA ALA A 359 15.62 24.00 1.02
C ALA A 359 16.89 24.30 0.21
N GLY A 360 16.82 24.24 -1.12
CA GLY A 360 17.93 24.58 -2.02
C GLY A 360 18.22 26.08 -2.14
N ARG A 361 17.35 26.95 -1.61
CA ARG A 361 17.58 28.39 -1.64
C ARG A 361 18.58 28.78 -0.55
N LYS A 362 19.67 29.44 -0.94
CA LYS A 362 20.53 30.14 0.02
C LYS A 362 19.71 31.25 0.67
N LEU A 363 19.49 31.12 1.98
CA LEU A 363 18.82 32.12 2.82
C LEU A 363 19.69 33.36 2.97
#